data_AF-A0A9X2E546-F1
#
_entry.id   AF-A0A9X2E546-F1
#
_cell.length_a   1.000
_cell.length_b   1.000
_cell.length_c   1.000
_cell.angle_alpha   90.00
_cell.angle_beta   90.00
_cell.angle_gamma   90.00
#
_symmetry.space_group_name_H-M   'P 1'
#
loop_
_entity.id
_entity.type
_entity.pdbx_description
1 polymer ?
#
loop_
_entity_poly.entity_id
_entity_poly.type
_entity_poly.pdbx_seq_one_letter_code
_entity_poly.pdbx_strand_id
1 'polypeptide(L)'
;MSGRHRKPTSTGRTVAKVAVSTAIMGGAGVALAGQAAAAPDSDWDKLAQCESGGNWAINTGNGYQGGVQFSPSTWAAHGGTEYAPSANQATREQQITVAERVLATQGWGAWPSCSSRLGLHSAPTERNAPASSPQTQSQNQNQRWTPQAQNDAAPQPQVQADSTQEVFQAVDKAVAAAQAQGLAVPKEALDAYNAFKASGTKLDPSIVNFYEANKGMLPN
;
A
#
# COMPACT_ATOMS: atom_id res chain seq x y z
N MET A 1 70.72 -20.82 -41.36
CA MET A 1 70.06 -19.62 -40.81
C MET A 1 68.95 -20.09 -39.88
N SER A 2 69.04 -19.72 -38.60
CA SER A 2 68.35 -20.36 -37.47
C SER A 2 66.88 -19.93 -37.38
N GLY A 3 65.97 -20.89 -37.57
CA GLY A 3 64.54 -20.72 -37.29
C GLY A 3 64.30 -20.65 -35.77
N ARG A 4 63.67 -19.55 -35.32
CA ARG A 4 63.27 -19.37 -33.92
C ARG A 4 61.75 -19.30 -33.84
N HIS A 5 61.15 -20.41 -33.43
CA HIS A 5 59.78 -20.46 -32.92
C HIS A 5 59.64 -19.54 -31.70
N ARG A 6 58.56 -18.74 -31.65
CA ARG A 6 58.06 -18.13 -30.41
C ARG A 6 56.68 -18.71 -30.11
N LYS A 7 56.52 -19.17 -28.86
CA LYS A 7 55.36 -19.86 -28.29
C LYS A 7 54.14 -18.93 -28.17
N PRO A 8 52.90 -19.46 -28.20
CA PRO A 8 51.70 -18.71 -27.89
C PRO A 8 51.64 -18.38 -26.39
N THR A 9 51.48 -17.10 -26.05
CA THR A 9 51.18 -16.64 -24.69
C THR A 9 49.68 -16.76 -24.43
N SER A 10 49.30 -17.85 -23.77
CA SER A 10 47.97 -18.04 -23.17
C SER A 10 47.87 -17.23 -21.89
N THR A 11 47.21 -16.06 -21.93
CA THR A 11 46.80 -15.32 -20.74
C THR A 11 45.64 -16.08 -20.08
N GLY A 12 45.95 -16.87 -19.07
CA GLY A 12 44.95 -17.50 -18.21
C GLY A 12 44.44 -16.53 -17.14
N ARG A 13 43.13 -16.55 -16.88
CA ARG A 13 42.56 -16.33 -15.55
C ARG A 13 41.39 -17.30 -15.34
N THR A 14 41.76 -18.43 -14.74
CA THR A 14 41.11 -19.14 -13.63
C THR A 14 39.58 -19.14 -13.59
N VAL A 15 39.05 -20.31 -13.90
CA VAL A 15 37.75 -20.85 -13.48
C VAL A 15 37.61 -20.74 -11.96
N ALA A 16 36.64 -19.98 -11.48
CA ALA A 16 36.09 -20.15 -10.13
C ALA A 16 34.69 -20.76 -10.27
N LYS A 17 34.65 -22.09 -10.42
CA LYS A 17 33.48 -22.89 -10.06
C LYS A 17 33.36 -22.78 -8.54
N VAL A 18 32.46 -21.93 -8.06
CA VAL A 18 32.09 -21.92 -6.64
C VAL A 18 31.19 -23.14 -6.42
N ALA A 19 31.81 -24.23 -5.98
CA ALA A 19 31.12 -25.35 -5.37
C ALA A 19 30.60 -24.85 -4.00
N VAL A 20 29.30 -24.58 -3.91
CA VAL A 20 28.64 -24.36 -2.63
C VAL A 20 28.30 -25.73 -2.06
N SER A 21 29.23 -26.26 -1.29
CA SER A 21 28.99 -27.41 -0.42
C SER A 21 29.49 -27.07 0.98
N THR A 22 28.61 -26.43 1.75
CA THR A 22 28.68 -26.39 3.21
C THR A 22 27.30 -26.72 3.73
N ALA A 23 27.13 -27.98 4.15
CA ALA A 23 26.05 -28.39 5.02
C ALA A 23 26.18 -27.61 6.34
N ILE A 24 25.21 -26.75 6.64
CA ILE A 24 25.02 -26.22 8.00
C ILE A 24 23.90 -27.04 8.62
N MET A 25 24.29 -28.04 9.40
CA MET A 25 23.43 -28.63 10.40
C MET A 25 23.24 -27.61 11.52
N GLY A 26 22.00 -27.15 11.72
CA GLY A 26 21.58 -26.44 12.92
C GLY A 26 21.22 -24.96 12.73
N GLY A 27 19.95 -24.66 12.96
CA GLY A 27 19.49 -23.36 13.46
C GLY A 27 19.18 -22.27 12.43
N ALA A 28 17.88 -21.94 12.34
CA ALA A 28 17.33 -20.62 12.02
C ALA A 28 18.03 -19.81 10.91
N GLY A 29 17.57 -20.00 9.69
CA GLY A 29 17.92 -19.15 8.57
C GLY A 29 17.17 -19.56 7.33
N VAL A 30 15.83 -19.70 7.42
CA VAL A 30 15.02 -19.52 6.21
C VAL A 30 15.38 -18.13 5.76
N ALA A 31 16.13 -18.03 4.66
CA ALA A 31 16.15 -16.83 3.87
C ALA A 31 14.70 -16.55 3.56
N LEU A 32 14.08 -15.69 4.38
CA LEU A 32 12.89 -14.96 4.02
C LEU A 32 13.31 -14.29 2.72
N ALA A 33 12.91 -14.88 1.59
CA ALA A 33 12.77 -14.14 0.36
C ALA A 33 12.11 -12.84 0.81
N GLY A 34 12.84 -11.74 0.70
CA GLY A 34 12.39 -10.45 1.20
C GLY A 34 11.01 -10.27 0.63
N GLN A 35 9.98 -10.42 1.48
CA GLN A 35 8.65 -10.02 1.12
C GLN A 35 8.86 -8.53 0.86
N ALA A 36 8.84 -8.14 -0.41
CA ALA A 36 8.89 -6.74 -0.80
C ALA A 36 7.62 -6.14 -0.20
N ALA A 37 7.72 -5.70 1.05
CA ALA A 37 6.64 -5.06 1.73
C ALA A 37 6.44 -3.76 0.98
N ALA A 38 5.33 -3.71 0.24
CA ALA A 38 4.82 -2.49 -0.37
C ALA A 38 4.88 -1.38 0.68
N ALA A 39 5.33 -0.18 0.31
CA ALA A 39 5.25 0.96 1.22
C ALA A 39 3.79 1.09 1.69
N PRO A 40 3.45 0.88 2.98
CA PRO A 40 2.09 1.07 3.43
C PRO A 40 1.69 2.54 3.26
N ASP A 41 0.39 2.81 3.12
CA ASP A 41 -0.15 4.18 3.13
C ASP A 41 0.35 4.99 4.34
N SER A 42 0.57 4.31 5.47
CA SER A 42 1.10 4.91 6.69
C SER A 42 2.53 5.43 6.55
N ASP A 43 3.36 4.89 5.66
CA ASP A 43 4.70 5.42 5.38
C ASP A 43 4.63 6.72 4.57
N TRP A 44 3.70 6.79 3.62
CA TRP A 44 3.40 8.01 2.88
C TRP A 44 2.80 9.11 3.75
N ASP A 45 1.94 8.75 4.71
CA ASP A 45 1.40 9.70 5.68
C ASP A 45 2.47 10.24 6.62
N LYS A 46 3.37 9.38 7.13
CA LYS A 46 4.51 9.85 7.94
C LYS A 46 5.41 10.77 7.14
N LEU A 47 5.66 10.44 5.87
CA LEU A 47 6.43 11.30 4.98
C LEU A 47 5.73 12.64 4.81
N ALA A 48 4.44 12.66 4.46
CA ALA A 48 3.67 13.88 4.31
C ALA A 48 3.61 14.71 5.61
N GLN A 49 3.55 14.06 6.77
CA GLN A 49 3.62 14.73 8.06
C GLN A 49 4.96 15.44 8.27
N CYS A 50 6.06 14.85 7.80
CA CYS A 50 7.38 15.45 7.85
C CYS A 50 7.56 16.57 6.81
N GLU A 51 7.05 16.38 5.59
CA GLU A 51 7.26 17.27 4.44
C GLU A 51 6.32 18.48 4.44
N SER A 52 5.03 18.29 4.74
CA SER A 52 3.99 19.32 4.64
C SER A 52 3.19 19.52 5.93
N GLY A 53 3.55 18.83 7.02
CA GLY A 53 2.73 18.78 8.23
C GLY A 53 1.43 17.97 8.04
N GLY A 54 1.34 17.15 6.98
CA GLY A 54 0.19 16.32 6.66
C GLY A 54 -0.83 17.00 5.75
N ASN A 55 -0.54 18.18 5.22
CA ASN A 55 -1.45 18.91 4.34
C ASN A 55 -1.22 18.53 2.86
N TRP A 56 -2.05 17.63 2.36
CA TRP A 56 -2.01 17.16 0.97
C TRP A 56 -2.37 18.21 -0.08
N ALA A 57 -3.02 19.32 0.31
CA ALA A 57 -3.38 20.41 -0.60
C ALA A 57 -2.43 21.61 -0.50
N ILE A 58 -1.28 21.46 0.18
CA ILE A 58 -0.37 22.58 0.44
C ILE A 58 0.23 23.14 -0.86
N ASN A 59 0.27 24.48 -0.94
CA ASN A 59 1.02 25.21 -1.96
C ASN A 59 1.42 26.56 -1.37
N THR A 60 2.61 26.63 -0.76
CA THR A 60 3.12 27.85 -0.10
C THR A 60 3.87 28.78 -1.05
N GLY A 61 4.00 28.41 -2.33
CA GLY A 61 4.82 29.14 -3.29
C GLY A 61 6.33 28.90 -3.16
N ASN A 62 6.76 27.89 -2.40
CA ASN A 62 8.17 27.50 -2.24
C ASN A 62 8.72 26.64 -3.40
N GLY A 63 7.95 26.46 -4.48
CA GLY A 63 8.32 25.64 -5.64
C GLY A 63 7.95 24.16 -5.51
N TYR A 64 7.39 23.73 -4.38
CA TYR A 64 6.92 22.37 -4.14
C TYR A 64 5.44 22.35 -3.77
N GLN A 65 4.78 21.23 -4.04
CA GLN A 65 3.32 21.13 -4.03
C GLN A 65 2.87 19.80 -3.40
N GLY A 66 1.79 19.87 -2.64
CA GLY A 66 1.10 18.70 -2.13
C GLY A 66 1.78 18.03 -0.93
N GLY A 67 1.22 16.91 -0.50
CA GLY A 67 1.52 16.30 0.81
C GLY A 67 2.98 15.87 0.96
N VAL A 68 3.55 15.32 -0.11
CA VAL A 68 4.95 14.87 -0.17
C VAL A 68 5.84 15.83 -0.95
N GLN A 69 5.43 17.10 -1.10
CA GLN A 69 6.25 18.18 -1.64
C GLN A 69 6.86 17.85 -3.03
N PHE A 70 6.02 17.55 -4.03
CA PHE A 70 6.47 17.37 -5.40
C PHE A 70 6.93 18.67 -6.04
N SER A 71 8.00 18.63 -6.84
CA SER A 71 8.25 19.70 -7.81
C SER A 71 7.30 19.54 -9.01
N PRO A 72 6.94 20.64 -9.72
CA PRO A 72 6.08 20.55 -10.90
C PRO A 72 6.65 19.65 -12.01
N SER A 73 7.98 19.65 -12.17
CA SER A 73 8.67 18.82 -13.17
C SER A 73 8.59 17.34 -12.83
N THR A 74 8.82 16.97 -11.56
CA THR A 74 8.69 15.58 -11.11
C THR A 74 7.24 15.11 -11.21
N TRP A 75 6.28 15.94 -10.80
CA TRP A 75 4.85 15.65 -10.94
C TRP A 75 4.47 15.30 -12.39
N ALA A 76 4.88 16.15 -13.33
CA ALA A 76 4.62 15.93 -14.75
C ALA A 76 5.36 14.70 -15.31
N ALA A 77 6.64 14.52 -14.96
CA ALA A 77 7.47 13.42 -15.46
C ALA A 77 6.97 12.03 -15.02
N HIS A 78 6.29 11.95 -13.89
CA HIS A 78 5.76 10.69 -13.31
C HIS A 78 4.25 10.51 -13.55
N GLY A 79 3.71 11.24 -14.52
CA GLY A 79 2.33 11.07 -15.00
C GLY A 79 1.26 11.72 -14.13
N GLY A 80 1.61 12.52 -13.12
CA GLY A 80 0.62 13.15 -12.25
C GLY A 80 -0.34 14.12 -12.93
N THR A 81 0.05 14.63 -14.11
CA THR A 81 -0.83 15.46 -14.95
C THR A 81 -2.07 14.74 -15.48
N GLU A 82 -2.11 13.40 -15.39
CA GLU A 82 -3.33 12.63 -15.66
C GLU A 82 -4.41 12.82 -14.59
N TYR A 83 -4.00 13.16 -13.36
CA TYR A 83 -4.89 13.37 -12.22
C TYR A 83 -5.22 14.84 -12.03
N ALA A 84 -4.20 15.70 -12.03
CA ALA A 84 -4.38 17.14 -11.88
C ALA A 84 -3.19 17.92 -12.47
N PRO A 85 -3.40 19.19 -12.90
CA PRO A 85 -2.32 20.05 -13.40
C PRO A 85 -1.15 20.22 -12.41
N SER A 86 -1.42 20.20 -11.10
CA SER A 86 -0.42 20.26 -10.04
C SER A 86 -0.73 19.31 -8.89
N ALA A 87 0.30 18.88 -8.15
CA ALA A 87 0.15 17.87 -7.10
C ALA A 87 -0.84 18.29 -6.01
N ASN A 88 -0.85 19.57 -5.60
CA ASN A 88 -1.75 20.09 -4.57
C ASN A 88 -3.24 20.12 -4.98
N GLN A 89 -3.54 19.90 -6.26
CA GLN A 89 -4.90 19.80 -6.79
C GLN A 89 -5.36 18.33 -6.91
N ALA A 90 -4.44 17.38 -6.79
CA ALA A 90 -4.74 15.95 -6.81
C ALA A 90 -5.10 15.46 -5.39
N THR A 91 -5.92 14.41 -5.32
CA THR A 91 -6.21 13.76 -4.04
C THR A 91 -4.96 13.13 -3.45
N ARG A 92 -5.00 12.85 -2.15
CA ARG A 92 -3.92 12.15 -1.43
C ARG A 92 -3.53 10.86 -2.14
N GLU A 93 -4.51 10.04 -2.52
CA GLU A 93 -4.30 8.72 -3.11
C GLU A 93 -3.66 8.82 -4.52
N GLN A 94 -4.01 9.86 -5.27
CA GLN A 94 -3.38 10.16 -6.56
C GLN A 94 -1.94 10.60 -6.38
N GLN A 95 -1.68 11.45 -5.37
CA GLN A 95 -0.33 11.85 -5.04
C GLN A 95 0.53 10.66 -4.61
N ILE A 96 -0.01 9.74 -3.79
CA ILE A 96 0.66 8.50 -3.40
C ILE A 96 0.94 7.63 -4.62
N THR A 97 -0.01 7.52 -5.56
CA THR A 97 0.19 6.75 -6.80
C THR A 97 1.36 7.28 -7.62
N VAL A 98 1.47 8.60 -7.77
CA VAL A 98 2.62 9.22 -8.44
C VAL A 98 3.90 9.07 -7.61
N ALA A 99 3.80 9.12 -6.28
CA ALA A 99 4.93 8.94 -5.37
C ALA A 99 5.52 7.53 -5.46
N GLU A 100 4.69 6.51 -5.66
CA GLU A 100 5.11 5.13 -5.92
C GLU A 100 5.91 5.00 -7.21
N ARG A 101 5.53 5.71 -8.28
CA ARG A 101 6.29 5.75 -9.54
C ARG A 101 7.65 6.44 -9.35
N VAL A 102 7.69 7.52 -8.57
CA VAL A 102 8.95 8.16 -8.19
C VAL A 102 9.81 7.21 -7.34
N LEU A 103 9.20 6.49 -6.39
CA LEU A 103 9.89 5.51 -5.55
C LEU A 103 10.45 4.36 -6.39
N ALA A 104 9.73 3.93 -7.43
CA ALA A 104 10.19 2.89 -8.37
C ALA A 104 11.44 3.29 -9.16
N THR A 105 11.59 4.59 -9.47
CA THR A 105 12.68 5.09 -10.31
C THR A 105 13.87 5.62 -9.50
N GLN A 106 13.62 6.28 -8.38
CA GLN A 106 14.61 7.03 -7.60
C GLN A 106 14.81 6.47 -6.19
N GLY A 107 13.92 5.59 -5.72
CA GLY A 107 13.90 5.14 -4.34
C GLY A 107 13.58 6.28 -3.36
N TRP A 108 13.72 5.99 -2.07
CA TRP A 108 13.46 6.96 -0.99
C TRP A 108 14.42 8.16 -0.99
N GLY A 109 15.46 8.14 -1.85
CA GLY A 109 16.37 9.26 -2.07
C GLY A 109 15.72 10.48 -2.73
N ALA A 110 14.50 10.34 -3.28
CA ALA A 110 13.70 11.48 -3.72
C ALA A 110 13.24 12.39 -2.55
N TRP A 111 13.20 11.85 -1.32
CA TRP A 111 12.83 12.57 -0.10
C TRP A 111 13.89 12.40 1.00
N PRO A 112 15.14 12.83 0.77
CA PRO A 112 16.31 12.36 1.52
C PRO A 112 16.27 12.70 3.01
N SER A 113 15.77 13.89 3.37
CA SER A 113 15.75 14.36 4.76
C SER A 113 14.71 13.61 5.60
N CYS A 114 13.47 13.57 5.12
CA CYS A 114 12.36 12.97 5.87
C CYS A 114 12.40 11.44 5.81
N SER A 115 12.72 10.84 4.66
CA SER A 115 12.82 9.37 4.56
C SER A 115 13.94 8.81 5.44
N SER A 116 15.11 9.46 5.48
CA SER A 116 16.21 9.07 6.37
C SER A 116 15.86 9.24 7.84
N ARG A 117 15.17 10.32 8.22
CA ARG A 117 14.76 10.57 9.61
C ARG A 117 13.72 9.56 10.10
N LEU A 118 12.82 9.14 9.20
CA LEU A 118 11.74 8.19 9.48
C LEU A 118 12.15 6.73 9.29
N GLY A 119 13.32 6.48 8.70
CA GLY A 119 13.81 5.13 8.40
C GLY A 119 12.99 4.41 7.33
N LEU A 120 12.45 5.13 6.35
CA LEU A 120 11.63 4.55 5.28
C LEU A 120 12.52 3.80 4.28
N HIS A 121 12.23 2.51 4.07
CA HIS A 121 13.01 1.62 3.21
C HIS A 121 12.13 0.58 2.48
N SER A 122 10.81 0.74 2.55
CA SER A 122 9.83 -0.14 1.92
C SER A 122 9.96 -0.12 0.40
N ALA A 123 9.59 -1.22 -0.26
CA ALA A 123 9.69 -1.33 -1.72
C ALA A 123 8.55 -0.58 -2.40
N PRO A 124 8.78 -0.04 -3.62
CA PRO A 124 7.72 0.54 -4.42
C PRO A 124 6.70 -0.53 -4.80
N THR A 125 5.44 -0.13 -4.87
CA THR A 125 4.36 -0.95 -5.40
C THR A 125 3.51 -0.08 -6.30
N GLU A 126 3.44 -0.43 -7.58
CA GLU A 126 2.54 0.26 -8.49
C GLU A 126 1.10 -0.01 -8.05
N ARG A 127 0.39 1.07 -7.72
CA ARG A 127 -1.02 1.04 -7.37
C ARG A 127 -1.78 1.90 -8.35
N ASN A 128 -2.98 1.48 -8.69
CA ASN A 128 -3.89 2.33 -9.43
C ASN A 128 -4.61 3.24 -8.44
N ALA A 129 -4.52 4.55 -8.64
CA ALA A 129 -5.34 5.49 -7.88
C ALA A 129 -6.83 5.14 -8.09
N PRO A 130 -7.69 5.15 -7.06
CA PRO A 130 -9.12 5.15 -7.30
C PRO A 130 -9.46 6.36 -8.18
N ALA A 131 -10.23 6.13 -9.25
CA ALA A 131 -10.64 7.20 -10.16
C ALA A 131 -11.25 8.35 -9.35
N SER A 132 -10.80 9.57 -9.60
CA SER A 132 -11.33 10.77 -8.95
C SER A 132 -12.83 10.83 -9.19
N SER A 133 -13.63 10.59 -8.16
CA SER A 133 -14.92 11.25 -8.08
C SER A 133 -14.61 12.74 -7.87
N PRO A 134 -14.99 13.65 -8.78
CA PRO A 134 -14.71 15.07 -8.57
C PRO A 134 -15.40 15.55 -7.30
N GLN A 135 -14.61 15.96 -6.29
CA GLN A 135 -15.09 16.69 -5.14
C GLN A 135 -15.46 18.11 -5.57
N THR A 136 -16.75 18.36 -5.83
CA THR A 136 -17.32 19.70 -5.82
C THR A 136 -17.56 20.10 -4.36
N GLN A 137 -16.68 20.93 -3.80
CA GLN A 137 -17.02 21.68 -2.60
C GLN A 137 -17.94 22.87 -2.97
N SER A 138 -19.23 22.63 -2.70
CA SER A 138 -20.24 23.57 -2.22
C SER A 138 -20.63 24.74 -3.12
N GLN A 139 -21.79 24.64 -3.81
CA GLN A 139 -22.85 25.67 -3.79
C GLN A 139 -24.22 25.09 -4.18
N ASN A 140 -25.19 25.43 -3.34
CA ASN A 140 -26.63 25.58 -3.59
C ASN A 140 -27.58 24.40 -3.32
N GLN A 141 -28.46 24.72 -2.37
CA GLN A 141 -29.72 24.08 -2.02
C GLN A 141 -30.60 23.87 -3.26
N ASN A 142 -31.48 22.88 -3.16
CA ASN A 142 -32.58 22.58 -4.07
C ASN A 142 -32.19 22.33 -5.54
N GLN A 143 -32.00 21.06 -5.90
CA GLN A 143 -32.89 20.32 -6.84
C GLN A 143 -32.81 18.83 -6.48
N ARG A 144 -33.76 18.30 -5.71
CA ARG A 144 -34.98 17.63 -6.22
C ARG A 144 -34.67 16.63 -7.34
N TRP A 145 -34.05 15.51 -6.98
CA TRP A 145 -34.42 14.24 -7.61
C TRP A 145 -35.63 13.71 -6.84
N THR A 146 -36.70 13.41 -7.57
CA THR A 146 -37.95 12.91 -7.02
C THR A 146 -37.96 11.40 -7.23
N PRO A 147 -37.71 10.55 -6.22
CA PRO A 147 -38.29 9.22 -6.23
C PRO A 147 -39.79 9.43 -6.01
N GLN A 148 -40.62 9.01 -6.96
CA GLN A 148 -42.07 9.00 -6.73
C GLN A 148 -42.34 8.20 -5.46
N ALA A 149 -42.98 8.87 -4.50
CA ALA A 149 -43.48 8.26 -3.29
C ALA A 149 -44.52 7.19 -3.66
N GLN A 150 -44.19 5.93 -3.42
CA GLN A 150 -45.18 5.01 -2.88
C GLN A 150 -45.05 5.06 -1.37
N ASN A 151 -45.95 5.82 -0.78
CA ASN A 151 -46.24 5.77 0.64
C ASN A 151 -46.78 4.38 0.93
N ASP A 152 -46.00 3.56 1.60
CA ASP A 152 -46.48 2.73 2.72
C ASP A 152 -45.34 2.68 3.75
N ALA A 153 -45.70 3.04 4.97
CA ALA A 153 -44.78 3.16 6.10
C ALA A 153 -44.08 1.83 6.38
N ALA A 154 -42.75 1.83 6.40
CA ALA A 154 -41.95 0.75 6.99
C ALA A 154 -40.72 1.34 7.70
N PRO A 155 -40.33 0.86 8.90
CA PRO A 155 -39.28 1.47 9.71
C PRO A 155 -37.92 1.43 9.01
N GLN A 156 -37.13 2.50 9.14
CA GLN A 156 -35.71 2.48 8.76
C GLN A 156 -34.99 1.35 9.54
N PRO A 157 -34.32 0.38 8.88
CA PRO A 157 -33.47 -0.56 9.59
C PRO A 157 -32.22 0.17 10.07
N GLN A 158 -32.09 0.28 11.39
CA GLN A 158 -30.87 0.72 12.05
C GLN A 158 -29.79 -0.35 11.86
N VAL A 159 -28.97 -0.24 10.80
CA VAL A 159 -27.80 -1.12 10.58
C VAL A 159 -26.63 -0.66 11.45
N GLN A 160 -26.76 -0.80 12.78
CA GLN A 160 -25.70 -0.45 13.74
C GLN A 160 -25.67 -1.40 14.94
N ALA A 161 -25.71 -2.71 14.67
CA ALA A 161 -25.32 -3.73 15.65
C ALA A 161 -24.83 -5.03 14.99
N ASP A 162 -25.42 -5.44 13.86
CA ASP A 162 -25.22 -6.79 13.30
C ASP A 162 -23.97 -6.95 12.41
N SER A 163 -23.61 -5.93 11.64
CA SER A 163 -22.59 -6.05 10.59
C SER A 163 -21.15 -6.23 11.08
N THR A 164 -20.81 -5.75 12.28
CA THR A 164 -19.51 -6.05 12.91
C THR A 164 -19.39 -7.54 13.26
N GLN A 165 -20.49 -8.15 13.68
CA GLN A 165 -20.52 -9.57 14.05
C GLN A 165 -20.42 -10.47 12.81
N GLU A 166 -20.97 -10.05 11.66
CA GLU A 166 -20.81 -10.74 10.39
C GLU A 166 -19.34 -10.75 9.91
N VAL A 167 -18.61 -9.64 10.05
CA VAL A 167 -17.18 -9.58 9.70
C VAL A 167 -16.37 -10.56 10.57
N PHE A 168 -16.62 -10.61 11.88
CA PHE A 168 -15.94 -11.57 12.76
C PHE A 168 -16.25 -13.02 12.39
N GLN A 169 -17.50 -13.34 12.05
CA GLN A 169 -17.86 -14.69 11.61
C GLN A 169 -17.17 -15.09 10.30
N ALA A 170 -17.00 -14.15 9.36
CA ALA A 170 -16.28 -14.40 8.12
C ALA A 170 -14.79 -14.69 8.36
N VAL A 171 -14.16 -13.93 9.25
CA VAL A 171 -12.77 -14.16 9.63
C VAL A 171 -12.61 -15.52 10.33
N ASP A 172 -13.54 -15.90 11.22
CA ASP A 172 -13.52 -17.22 11.87
C ASP A 172 -13.60 -18.37 10.86
N LYS A 173 -14.51 -18.26 9.86
CA LYS A 173 -14.63 -19.26 8.80
C LYS A 173 -13.38 -19.36 7.94
N ALA A 174 -12.78 -18.22 7.58
CA ALA A 174 -11.55 -18.19 6.81
C ALA A 174 -10.37 -18.83 7.57
N VAL A 175 -10.26 -18.55 8.87
CA VAL A 175 -9.26 -19.17 9.75
C VAL A 175 -9.47 -20.68 9.85
N ALA A 176 -10.72 -21.14 10.03
CA ALA A 176 -11.04 -22.56 10.08
C ALA A 176 -10.74 -23.28 8.75
N ALA A 177 -11.07 -22.65 7.61
CA ALA A 177 -10.77 -23.18 6.29
C ALA A 177 -9.25 -23.26 6.03
N ALA A 178 -8.49 -22.25 6.44
CA ALA A 178 -7.03 -22.24 6.34
C ALA A 178 -6.42 -23.38 7.18
N GLN A 179 -6.89 -23.57 8.41
CA GLN A 179 -6.44 -24.67 9.28
C GLN A 179 -6.79 -26.05 8.71
N ALA A 180 -7.97 -26.21 8.09
CA ALA A 180 -8.35 -27.44 7.40
C ALA A 180 -7.47 -27.74 6.19
N GLN A 181 -6.88 -26.71 5.57
CA GLN A 181 -5.90 -26.82 4.49
C GLN A 181 -4.45 -26.98 5.00
N GLY A 182 -4.25 -27.13 6.32
CA GLY A 182 -2.93 -27.34 6.93
C GLY A 182 -2.11 -26.05 7.09
N LEU A 183 -2.70 -24.87 6.87
CA LEU A 183 -2.05 -23.59 7.13
C LEU A 183 -2.12 -23.29 8.62
N ALA A 184 -0.95 -23.26 9.27
CA ALA A 184 -0.85 -22.91 10.68
C ALA A 184 -0.97 -21.38 10.84
N VAL A 185 -2.07 -20.94 11.47
CA VAL A 185 -2.21 -19.55 11.93
C VAL A 185 -1.43 -19.40 13.23
N PRO A 186 -0.52 -18.41 13.35
CA PRO A 186 0.24 -18.17 14.59
C PRO A 186 -0.69 -18.00 15.78
N LYS A 187 -0.37 -18.67 16.90
CA LYS A 187 -1.23 -18.68 18.09
C LYS A 187 -1.38 -17.28 18.67
N GLU A 188 -0.33 -16.47 18.60
CA GLU A 188 -0.31 -15.08 19.07
C GLU A 188 -1.29 -14.21 18.29
N ALA A 189 -1.40 -14.44 16.97
CA ALA A 189 -2.35 -13.71 16.12
C ALA A 189 -3.79 -14.11 16.43
N LEU A 190 -4.04 -15.40 16.65
CA LEU A 190 -5.36 -15.91 17.02
C LEU A 190 -5.81 -15.41 18.40
N ASP A 191 -4.88 -15.39 19.36
CA ASP A 191 -5.15 -14.91 20.72
C ASP A 191 -5.42 -13.39 20.73
N ALA A 192 -4.66 -12.60 19.96
CA ALA A 192 -4.89 -11.16 19.79
C ALA A 192 -6.24 -10.86 19.12
N TYR A 193 -6.59 -11.62 18.08
CA TYR A 193 -7.88 -11.52 17.41
C TYR A 193 -9.06 -11.87 18.35
N ASN A 194 -8.95 -12.98 19.09
CA ASN A 194 -9.98 -13.38 20.05
C ASN A 194 -10.13 -12.38 21.19
N ALA A 195 -9.04 -11.76 21.66
CA ALA A 195 -9.08 -10.70 22.66
C ALA A 195 -9.80 -9.45 22.15
N PHE A 196 -9.56 -9.03 20.90
CA PHE A 196 -10.26 -7.91 20.27
C PHE A 196 -11.74 -8.21 20.04
N LYS A 197 -12.08 -9.43 19.62
CA LYS A 197 -13.48 -9.87 19.48
C LYS A 197 -14.21 -9.85 20.83
N ALA A 198 -13.54 -10.26 21.91
CA ALA A 198 -14.10 -10.29 23.26
C ALA A 198 -14.21 -8.90 23.91
N SER A 199 -13.44 -7.89 23.46
CA SER A 199 -13.52 -6.53 24.02
C SER A 199 -14.78 -5.78 23.62
N GLY A 200 -15.58 -6.31 22.69
CA GLY A 200 -16.82 -5.68 22.22
C GLY A 200 -16.59 -4.37 21.45
N THR A 201 -15.35 -4.11 21.04
CA THR A 201 -14.98 -2.92 20.29
C THR A 201 -15.56 -3.01 18.87
N LYS A 202 -16.28 -1.98 18.44
CA LYS A 202 -16.83 -1.93 17.08
C LYS A 202 -15.68 -1.81 16.08
N LEU A 203 -15.76 -2.58 15.00
CA LEU A 203 -14.87 -2.43 13.86
C LEU A 203 -15.09 -1.05 13.23
N ASP A 204 -14.02 -0.49 12.67
CA ASP A 204 -14.12 0.77 11.94
C ASP A 204 -15.20 0.64 10.83
N PRO A 205 -16.11 1.62 10.70
CA PRO A 205 -17.19 1.57 9.72
C PRO A 205 -16.70 1.34 8.27
N SER A 206 -15.48 1.78 7.93
CA SER A 206 -14.89 1.60 6.60
C SER A 206 -14.57 0.12 6.33
N ILE A 207 -14.10 -0.61 7.35
CA ILE A 207 -13.82 -2.06 7.24
C ILE A 207 -15.10 -2.85 7.09
N VAL A 208 -16.13 -2.49 7.87
CA VAL A 208 -17.45 -3.12 7.77
C VAL A 208 -18.07 -2.87 6.39
N ASN A 209 -18.05 -1.62 5.91
CA ASN A 209 -18.58 -1.28 4.60
C ASN A 209 -17.82 -1.97 3.45
N PHE A 210 -16.50 -2.10 3.58
CA PHE A 210 -15.70 -2.84 2.60
C PHE A 210 -16.07 -4.32 2.58
N TYR A 211 -16.22 -4.97 3.74
CA TYR A 211 -16.65 -6.36 3.81
C TYR A 211 -18.05 -6.54 3.21
N GLU A 212 -19.01 -5.71 3.60
CA GLU A 212 -20.39 -5.77 3.08
C GLU A 212 -20.46 -5.62 1.56
N ALA A 213 -19.66 -4.71 1.00
CA ALA A 213 -19.59 -4.51 -0.45
C ALA A 213 -18.98 -5.69 -1.22
N ASN A 214 -18.19 -6.54 -0.56
CA ASN A 214 -17.42 -7.60 -1.21
C ASN A 214 -17.75 -9.03 -0.72
N LYS A 215 -18.62 -9.20 0.28
CA LYS A 215 -18.91 -10.51 0.89
C LYS A 215 -19.48 -11.54 -0.08
N GLY A 216 -20.13 -11.09 -1.16
CA GLY A 216 -20.59 -11.96 -2.25
C GLY A 216 -19.48 -12.56 -3.12
N MET A 217 -18.24 -12.10 -2.97
CA MET A 217 -17.05 -12.65 -3.67
C MET A 217 -16.26 -13.65 -2.82
N LEU A 218 -16.58 -13.77 -1.53
CA LEU A 218 -15.89 -14.70 -0.64
C LEU A 218 -16.46 -16.11 -0.80
N PRO A 219 -15.61 -17.16 -0.81
CA PRO A 219 -16.08 -18.53 -0.84
C PRO A 219 -16.89 -18.86 0.44
N ASN A 220 -18.06 -19.48 0.25
CA ASN A 220 -18.98 -19.86 1.34
C ASN A 220 -18.50 -21.05 2.16
#